data_AF-A0A0K8TKP5-F1
#
_entry.id   AF-A0A0K8TKP5-F1
#
_cell.length_a   1.000
_cell.length_b   1.000
_cell.length_c   1.000
_cell.angle_alpha   90.00
_cell.angle_beta   90.00
_cell.angle_gamma   90.00
#
_symmetry.space_group_name_H-M   'P 1'
#
loop_
_entity.id
_entity.type
_entity.pdbx_description
1 polymer ?
#
loop_
_entity_poly.entity_id
_entity_poly.type
_entity_poly.pdbx_seq_one_letter_code
_entity_poly.pdbx_strand_id
1 'polypeptide(L)'
;VQQSDEELKSLINSSNSSLNLKRIQIPNTNSEIYCDVSTPQIRPFISKQFRKYIFNSIHKISHPGSKATLKMISQRFVWPGMNKDIRKWVQN
;
A
#
# COMPACT_ATOMS: atom_id res chain seq x y z
N VAL A 1 -4.20 4.04 -12.84
CA VAL A 1 -4.41 2.64 -12.35
C VAL A 1 -3.05 1.98 -12.18
N GLN A 2 -2.91 0.88 -11.45
CA GLN A 2 -1.59 0.27 -11.16
C GLN A 2 -0.74 0.03 -12.42
N GLN A 3 -1.35 -0.43 -13.53
CA GLN A 3 -0.63 -0.71 -14.79
C GLN A 3 0.13 0.50 -15.35
N SER A 4 -0.32 1.72 -15.07
CA SER A 4 0.30 2.96 -15.52
C SER A 4 1.17 3.63 -14.44
N ASP A 5 1.43 2.95 -13.33
CA ASP A 5 2.17 3.53 -12.20
C ASP A 5 3.68 3.33 -12.39
N GLU A 6 4.40 4.41 -12.64
CA GLU A 6 5.85 4.38 -12.88
C GLU A 6 6.65 3.96 -11.63
N GLU A 7 6.16 4.27 -10.43
CA GLU A 7 6.81 3.81 -9.19
C GLU A 7 6.70 2.30 -9.08
N LEU A 8 5.53 1.73 -9.41
CA LEU A 8 5.34 0.28 -9.46
C LEU A 8 6.26 -0.38 -10.49
N LYS A 9 6.35 0.17 -11.71
CA LYS A 9 7.27 -0.33 -12.76
C LYS A 9 8.73 -0.30 -12.32
N SER A 10 9.14 0.75 -11.61
CA SER A 10 10.49 0.84 -11.05
C SER A 10 10.74 -0.25 -10.00
N LEU A 11 9.78 -0.49 -9.11
CA LEU A 11 9.92 -1.48 -8.03
C LEU A 11 9.99 -2.92 -8.55
N ILE A 12 9.20 -3.27 -9.57
CA ILE A 12 9.21 -4.63 -10.14
C ILE A 12 10.51 -4.93 -10.90
N ASN A 13 11.17 -3.90 -11.45
CA ASN A 13 12.39 -4.04 -12.24
C ASN A 13 13.67 -3.86 -11.39
N SER A 14 13.53 -3.47 -10.12
CA SER A 14 14.66 -3.20 -9.23
C SER A 14 14.98 -4.41 -8.36
N SER A 15 16.24 -4.85 -8.39
CA SER A 15 16.76 -5.90 -7.49
C SER A 15 17.03 -5.40 -6.07
N ASN A 16 17.01 -4.08 -5.82
CA ASN A 16 17.32 -3.46 -4.53
C ASN A 16 16.07 -3.16 -3.69
N SER A 17 14.88 -3.57 -4.15
CA SER A 17 13.65 -3.40 -3.39
C SER A 17 13.50 -4.50 -2.34
N SER A 18 13.11 -4.12 -1.12
CA SER A 18 12.72 -5.09 -0.08
C SER A 18 11.32 -5.68 -0.29
N LEU A 19 10.57 -5.17 -1.28
CA LEU A 19 9.22 -5.65 -1.60
C LEU A 19 9.30 -6.83 -2.59
N ASN A 20 8.53 -7.88 -2.31
CA ASN A 20 8.35 -9.00 -3.24
C ASN A 20 6.99 -8.85 -3.92
N LEU A 21 6.95 -8.09 -5.02
CA LEU A 21 5.71 -7.77 -5.73
C LEU A 21 5.36 -8.85 -6.75
N LYS A 22 4.20 -9.48 -6.58
CA LYS A 22 3.65 -10.47 -7.52
C LYS A 22 2.26 -10.06 -7.97
N ARG A 23 1.91 -10.46 -9.19
CA ARG A 23 0.54 -10.34 -9.71
C ARG A 23 -0.35 -11.41 -9.08
N ILE A 24 -1.50 -10.98 -8.58
CA ILE A 24 -2.50 -11.84 -7.95
C ILE A 24 -3.84 -11.53 -8.59
N GLN A 25 -4.54 -12.57 -9.03
CA GLN A 25 -5.90 -12.48 -9.54
C GLN A 25 -6.87 -12.17 -8.41
N ILE A 26 -7.73 -11.17 -8.60
CA ILE A 26 -8.79 -10.88 -7.64
C ILE A 26 -9.88 -11.96 -7.79
N PRO A 27 -10.29 -12.63 -6.69
CA PRO A 27 -11.32 -13.66 -6.74
C PRO A 27 -12.58 -13.18 -7.45
N ASN A 28 -13.14 -14.04 -8.32
CA ASN A 28 -14.36 -13.76 -9.10
C ASN A 28 -14.23 -12.60 -10.12
N THR A 29 -13.02 -12.23 -10.52
CA THR A 29 -12.78 -11.24 -11.58
C THR A 29 -11.66 -11.71 -12.51
N ASN A 30 -11.56 -11.12 -13.71
CA ASN A 30 -10.43 -11.31 -14.62
C ASN A 30 -9.32 -10.27 -14.39
N SER A 31 -9.33 -9.57 -13.26
CA SER A 31 -8.41 -8.46 -12.96
C SER A 31 -7.28 -8.91 -12.05
N GLU A 32 -6.05 -8.52 -12.42
CA GLU A 32 -4.85 -8.72 -11.61
C GLU A 32 -4.45 -7.45 -10.89
N ILE A 33 -3.93 -7.61 -9.67
CA ILE A 33 -3.29 -6.54 -8.93
C ILE A 33 -1.91 -6.98 -8.44
N TYR A 34 -1.01 -6.02 -8.30
CA TYR A 34 0.28 -6.25 -7.66
C TYR A 34 0.14 -6.22 -6.16
N CYS A 35 0.67 -7.27 -5.51
CA CYS A 35 0.70 -7.43 -4.07
C CYS A 35 2.12 -7.74 -3.61
N ASP A 36 2.50 -7.18 -2.47
CA ASP A 36 3.68 -7.62 -1.73
C ASP A 36 3.37 -8.92 -0.97
N VAL A 37 4.21 -9.92 -1.21
CA VAL A 37 4.15 -11.24 -0.59
C VAL A 37 5.38 -11.53 0.28
N SER A 38 6.17 -10.51 0.61
CA SER A 38 7.34 -10.64 1.50
C SER A 38 6.97 -10.95 2.95
N THR A 39 5.70 -10.76 3.32
CA THR A 39 5.17 -11.04 4.67
C THR A 39 4.09 -12.12 4.61
N PRO A 40 3.77 -12.78 5.75
CA PRO A 40 2.69 -13.78 5.78
C PRO A 40 1.33 -13.25 5.31
N GLN A 41 1.08 -11.96 5.52
CA GLN A 41 -0.10 -11.29 4.98
C GLN A 41 0.20 -10.74 3.60
N ILE A 42 -0.63 -11.09 2.62
CA ILE A 42 -0.58 -10.52 1.27
C ILE A 42 -1.13 -9.09 1.33
N ARG A 43 -0.37 -8.13 0.80
CA ARG A 43 -0.71 -6.69 0.87
C ARG A 43 -0.72 -6.08 -0.53
N PRO A 44 -1.84 -5.56 -1.05
CA PRO A 44 -1.86 -4.90 -2.34
C PRO A 44 -1.06 -3.60 -2.32
N PHE A 45 -0.33 -3.37 -3.41
CA PHE A 45 0.37 -2.12 -3.66
C PHE A 45 -0.63 -0.99 -3.93
N ILE A 46 -0.40 0.19 -3.36
CA ILE A 46 -1.30 1.33 -3.53
C ILE A 46 -0.62 2.45 -4.31
N SER A 47 -1.17 2.72 -5.50
CA SER A 47 -0.77 3.85 -6.34
C SER A 47 -0.95 5.18 -5.63
N LYS A 48 -0.06 6.13 -5.93
CA LYS A 48 0.04 7.43 -5.24
C LYS A 48 -1.30 8.15 -5.07
N GLN A 49 -2.12 8.17 -6.11
CA GLN A 49 -3.45 8.81 -6.12
C GLN A 49 -4.43 8.27 -5.07
N PHE A 50 -4.29 7.00 -4.65
CA PHE A 50 -5.23 6.35 -3.71
C PHE A 50 -4.74 6.35 -2.26
N ARG A 51 -3.47 6.66 -2.01
CA ARG A 51 -2.86 6.54 -0.66
C ARG A 51 -3.58 7.41 0.38
N LYS A 52 -3.88 8.66 0.02
CA LYS A 52 -4.58 9.60 0.93
C LYS A 52 -6.02 9.18 1.17
N TYR A 53 -6.69 8.59 0.17
CA TYR A 53 -8.03 8.04 0.32
C TYR A 53 -8.06 6.85 1.30
N ILE A 54 -7.13 5.90 1.16
CA ILE A 54 -6.97 4.77 2.10
C ILE A 54 -6.66 5.28 3.51
N PHE A 55 -5.73 6.23 3.63
CA PHE A 55 -5.41 6.86 4.90
C PHE A 55 -6.64 7.47 5.57
N ASN A 56 -7.39 8.32 4.86
CA ASN A 56 -8.58 8.98 5.39
C ASN A 56 -9.65 7.96 5.79
N SER A 57 -9.83 6.90 5.01
CA SER A 57 -10.82 5.86 5.27
C SER A 57 -10.54 5.10 6.56
N ILE A 58 -9.26 4.81 6.86
CA ILE A 58 -8.87 4.13 8.12
C ILE A 58 -8.82 5.11 9.29
N HIS A 59 -8.27 6.31 9.08
CA HIS A 59 -8.10 7.29 10.14
C HIS A 59 -9.45 7.80 10.70
N LYS A 60 -10.48 7.93 9.85
CA LYS A 60 -11.81 8.39 10.27
C LYS A 60 -12.61 7.39 11.10
N ILE A 61 -12.23 6.12 11.18
CA ILE A 61 -13.01 5.09 11.91
C ILE A 61 -13.00 5.37 13.42
N SER A 62 -11.88 5.89 13.96
CA SER A 62 -11.77 6.15 15.41
C SER A 62 -10.74 7.24 15.77
N HIS A 63 -10.32 8.07 14.81
CA HIS A 63 -9.20 9.01 14.97
C HIS A 63 -7.97 8.40 15.68
N PRO A 64 -7.47 7.23 15.23
CA PRO A 64 -6.35 6.59 15.90
C PRO A 64 -5.09 7.44 15.75
N GLY A 65 -4.30 7.53 16.82
CA GLY A 65 -2.97 8.14 16.79
C GLY A 65 -2.06 7.49 15.73
N SER A 66 -0.92 8.13 15.45
CA SER A 66 -0.03 7.78 14.33
C SER A 66 0.38 6.30 14.29
N LYS A 67 0.75 5.74 15.45
CA LYS A 67 1.16 4.33 15.58
C LYS A 67 0.02 3.35 15.25
N ALA A 68 -1.19 3.66 15.69
CA ALA A 68 -2.36 2.82 15.46
C ALA A 68 -2.81 2.89 13.99
N THR A 69 -2.89 4.10 13.41
CA THR A 69 -3.19 4.28 11.98
C THR A 69 -2.15 3.55 11.12
N LEU A 70 -0.87 3.71 11.44
CA LEU A 70 0.21 3.04 10.71
C LEU A 70 0.07 1.53 10.74
N LYS A 71 -0.14 0.94 11.93
CA LYS A 71 -0.31 -0.51 12.09
C LYS A 71 -1.49 -1.03 11.26
N MET A 72 -2.63 -0.36 11.30
CA MET A 72 -3.83 -0.80 10.56
C MET A 72 -3.62 -0.80 9.05
N ILE A 73 -2.97 0.25 8.53
CA ILE A 73 -2.71 0.39 7.09
C ILE A 73 -1.63 -0.59 6.65
N SER A 74 -0.49 -0.67 7.36
CA SER A 74 0.66 -1.49 6.95
C SER A 74 0.39 -2.99 7.02
N GLN A 75 -0.58 -3.42 7.84
CA GLN A 75 -1.07 -4.80 7.85
C GLN A 75 -1.85 -5.17 6.59
N ARG A 76 -2.46 -4.20 5.91
CA ARG A 76 -3.41 -4.44 4.81
C ARG A 76 -2.92 -3.99 3.47
N PHE A 77 -2.02 -3.02 3.41
CA PHE A 77 -1.59 -2.34 2.19
C PHE A 77 -0.09 -2.11 2.20
N VAL A 78 0.48 -1.75 1.04
CA VAL A 78 1.88 -1.38 0.93
C VAL A 78 2.10 -0.27 -0.11
N TRP A 79 3.06 0.62 0.16
CA TRP A 79 3.67 1.51 -0.82
C TRP A 79 5.01 2.05 -0.29
N PRO A 80 5.96 2.44 -1.16
CA PRO A 80 7.19 3.10 -0.77
C PRO A 80 6.96 4.37 0.04
N GLY A 81 7.67 4.54 1.15
CA GLY A 81 7.54 5.72 1.99
C GLY A 81 6.29 5.77 2.86
N MET A 82 5.49 4.69 2.93
CA MET A 82 4.25 4.61 3.73
C MET A 82 4.37 5.16 5.15
N ASN A 83 5.41 4.79 5.89
CA ASN A 83 5.60 5.26 7.26
C ASN A 83 5.73 6.80 7.33
N LYS A 84 6.44 7.40 6.38
CA LYS A 84 6.67 8.84 6.29
C LYS A 84 5.36 9.57 5.96
N ASP A 85 4.64 9.06 4.96
CA ASP A 85 3.36 9.64 4.53
C ASP A 85 2.33 9.63 5.66
N ILE A 86 2.13 8.49 6.31
CA ILE A 86 1.13 8.34 7.38
C ILE A 86 1.47 9.24 8.57
N ARG A 87 2.74 9.31 8.99
CA ARG A 87 3.14 10.19 10.10
C ARG A 87 2.87 11.66 9.77
N LYS A 88 3.20 12.09 8.55
CA LYS A 88 2.91 13.45 8.08
C LYS A 88 1.40 13.74 8.07
N TRP A 89 0.58 12.77 7.68
CA TRP A 89 -0.86 12.96 7.55
C TRP A 89 -1.65 12.90 8.85
N VAL A 90 -1.14 12.26 9.90
CA VAL A 90 -1.79 12.29 11.22
C VAL A 90 -1.52 13.59 11.98
N GLN A 91 -0.44 14.29 11.64
CA GLN A 91 -0.07 15.58 12.25
C GLN A 91 -0.84 16.77 11.69
N ASN A 92 -1.58 16.58 10.58
CA ASN A 92 -2.35 17.58 9.86
C ASN A 92 -3.85 17.26 9.95
#